data_AF-A0A7C6AHB6-F1
#
_entry.id   AF-A0A7C6AHB6-F1
#
_cell.length_a   1.000
_cell.length_b   1.000
_cell.length_c   1.000
_cell.angle_alpha   90.00
_cell.angle_beta   90.00
_cell.angle_gamma   90.00
#
_symmetry.space_group_name_H-M   'P 1'
#
loop_
_entity.id
_entity.type
_entity.pdbx_description
1 polymer ?
#
loop_
_entity_poly.entity_id
_entity_poly.type
_entity_poly.pdbx_seq_one_letter_code
_entity_poly.pdbx_strand_id
1 'polypeptide(L)'
;MRMTGGKLYGYAGRILRVNLSKAKIVEEELKPNLLKFYLGGTGYAARILWDSLERGVDPFSPENLLIACTGPLTGTLAPCSGSVEFAFKSPLTGIFGQTRAGGSFGPRLKYAGYDFIIVEGASDKPVYLSVVDDSPEIRDASHIWGKTVHEATDILLEEVGDPQASVACIGPGGEKLIRYASIMVDYDRAAGRCGGGAVMGSKRLKAIVVDGDHDIEAAKPDEFYEAALEAIKAVGKQGRGSLGQFGTVGGLLGLNESGALPTKNFQTCYYEEAEKMS
;
A
#
# COMPACT_ATOMS: atom_id res chain seq x y z
N MET A 1 -11.76 -21.30 5.27
CA MET A 1 -12.00 -20.76 3.92
C MET A 1 -12.89 -21.73 3.15
N ARG A 2 -14.16 -21.38 2.91
CA ARG A 2 -15.08 -22.22 2.14
C ARG A 2 -14.90 -21.86 0.66
N MET A 3 -14.60 -22.87 -0.16
CA MET A 3 -14.69 -22.75 -1.61
C MET A 3 -16.00 -23.41 -2.03
N THR A 4 -16.91 -22.66 -2.64
CA THR A 4 -18.10 -23.18 -3.30
C THR A 4 -17.95 -22.90 -4.78
N GLY A 5 -17.82 -23.95 -5.60
CA GLY A 5 -17.65 -23.80 -7.06
C GLY A 5 -16.33 -23.15 -7.52
N GLY A 6 -15.28 -23.13 -6.69
CA GLY A 6 -13.97 -22.53 -7.05
C GLY A 6 -13.85 -21.01 -6.79
N LYS A 7 -14.92 -20.34 -6.36
CA LYS A 7 -14.92 -18.91 -6.06
C LYS A 7 -14.25 -18.59 -4.71
N LEU A 8 -13.45 -17.53 -4.67
CA LEU A 8 -12.80 -17.01 -3.47
C LEU A 8 -13.56 -15.79 -2.95
N TYR A 9 -14.13 -15.88 -1.75
CA TYR A 9 -14.87 -14.78 -1.12
C TYR A 9 -13.97 -13.87 -0.29
N GLY A 10 -14.22 -12.57 -0.35
CA GLY A 10 -13.39 -11.51 0.24
C GLY A 10 -12.13 -11.18 -0.58
N TYR A 11 -11.81 -11.96 -1.61
CA TYR A 11 -10.64 -11.75 -2.47
C TYR A 11 -11.11 -11.40 -3.88
N ALA A 12 -10.30 -10.65 -4.61
CA ALA A 12 -10.50 -10.48 -6.04
C ALA A 12 -10.06 -11.75 -6.82
N GLY A 13 -9.15 -12.54 -6.26
CA GLY A 13 -8.75 -13.86 -6.75
C GLY A 13 -7.49 -13.87 -7.61
N ARG A 14 -6.93 -12.71 -7.96
CA ARG A 14 -5.82 -12.58 -8.91
C ARG A 14 -4.62 -11.83 -8.35
N ILE A 15 -3.45 -12.14 -8.91
CA ILE A 15 -2.18 -11.45 -8.72
C ILE A 15 -1.76 -10.89 -10.08
N LEU A 16 -1.41 -9.60 -10.13
CA LEU A 16 -0.78 -8.98 -11.28
C LEU A 16 0.74 -9.02 -11.11
N ARG A 17 1.44 -9.87 -11.88
CA ARG A 17 2.91 -9.92 -11.89
C ARG A 17 3.46 -9.08 -13.03
N VAL A 18 4.32 -8.14 -12.70
CA VAL A 18 4.90 -7.16 -13.63
C VAL A 18 6.41 -7.27 -13.62
N ASN A 19 6.99 -7.68 -14.76
CA ASN A 19 8.42 -7.68 -14.99
C ASN A 19 8.82 -6.45 -15.81
N LEU A 20 9.44 -5.47 -15.15
CA LEU A 20 9.79 -4.19 -15.76
C LEU A 20 10.97 -4.29 -16.74
N SER A 21 11.88 -5.24 -16.54
CA SER A 21 13.02 -5.45 -17.44
C SER A 21 12.59 -6.07 -18.77
N LYS A 22 11.50 -6.83 -18.77
CA LYS A 22 10.94 -7.47 -19.98
C LYS A 22 9.70 -6.75 -20.52
N ALA A 23 9.28 -5.66 -19.87
CA ALA A 23 8.00 -4.99 -20.10
C ALA A 23 6.83 -5.99 -20.23
N LYS A 24 6.78 -6.98 -19.32
CA LYS A 24 5.81 -8.08 -19.38
C LYS A 24 4.88 -8.04 -18.17
N ILE A 25 3.58 -8.17 -18.44
CA ILE A 25 2.54 -8.32 -17.44
C ILE A 25 1.94 -9.72 -17.57
N VAL A 26 1.72 -10.39 -16.43
CA VAL A 26 1.10 -11.71 -16.35
C VAL A 26 0.10 -11.71 -15.20
N GLU A 27 -1.10 -12.23 -15.46
CA GLU A 27 -2.07 -12.52 -14.41
C GLU A 27 -1.85 -13.94 -13.87
N GLU A 28 -1.84 -14.06 -12.55
CA GLU A 28 -1.75 -15.34 -11.84
C GLU A 28 -2.94 -15.51 -10.91
N GLU A 29 -3.43 -16.73 -10.74
CA GLU A 29 -4.47 -17.02 -9.75
C GLU A 29 -3.90 -17.06 -8.32
N LEU A 30 -4.68 -16.59 -7.35
CA LEU A 30 -4.37 -16.80 -5.95
C LEU A 30 -4.44 -18.28 -5.58
N LYS A 31 -3.37 -18.78 -4.97
CA LYS A 31 -3.29 -20.17 -4.52
C LYS A 31 -4.07 -20.37 -3.22
N PRO A 32 -5.19 -21.12 -3.18
CA PRO A 32 -6.04 -21.20 -2.00
C PRO A 32 -5.37 -21.87 -0.79
N ASN A 33 -4.38 -22.74 -1.03
CA ASN A 33 -3.57 -23.33 0.04
C ASN A 33 -2.76 -22.25 0.78
N LEU A 34 -2.19 -21.28 0.08
CA LEU A 34 -1.45 -20.18 0.71
C LEU A 34 -2.39 -19.25 1.48
N LEU A 35 -3.57 -18.96 0.95
CA LEU A 35 -4.59 -18.17 1.67
C LEU A 35 -5.02 -18.82 2.99
N LYS A 36 -5.10 -20.15 3.07
CA LYS A 36 -5.40 -20.86 4.33
C LYS A 36 -4.34 -20.66 5.41
N PHE A 37 -3.06 -20.58 5.03
CA PHE A 37 -1.95 -20.42 5.98
C PHE A 37 -1.64 -18.97 6.30
N TYR A 38 -1.85 -18.06 5.34
CA TYR A 38 -1.33 -16.70 5.41
C TYR A 38 -2.40 -15.61 5.31
N LEU A 39 -3.68 -15.97 5.12
CA LEU A 39 -4.85 -15.08 5.03
C LEU A 39 -4.83 -14.08 3.86
N GLY A 40 -3.70 -13.74 3.25
CA GLY A 40 -3.56 -12.67 2.27
C GLY A 40 -2.62 -11.57 2.79
N GLY A 41 -2.70 -10.37 2.20
CA GLY A 41 -1.90 -9.20 2.60
C GLY A 41 -0.42 -9.52 2.80
N THR A 42 0.15 -8.96 3.88
CA THR A 42 1.56 -9.12 4.21
C THR A 42 1.98 -10.57 4.50
N GLY A 43 1.10 -11.40 5.06
CA GLY A 43 1.43 -12.81 5.33
C GLY A 43 1.76 -13.57 4.04
N TYR A 44 0.90 -13.40 3.02
CA TYR A 44 1.14 -14.02 1.72
C TYR A 44 2.31 -13.32 1.01
N ALA A 45 2.40 -11.99 1.04
CA ALA A 45 3.53 -11.28 0.43
C ALA A 45 4.89 -11.72 1.03
N ALA A 46 4.97 -11.94 2.35
CA ALA A 46 6.15 -12.47 3.01
C ALA A 46 6.49 -13.89 2.53
N ARG A 47 5.49 -14.74 2.31
CA ARG A 47 5.71 -16.07 1.74
C ARG A 47 6.26 -16.01 0.31
N ILE A 48 5.74 -15.10 -0.51
CA ILE A 48 6.24 -14.88 -1.88
C ILE A 48 7.70 -14.44 -1.84
N LEU A 49 8.04 -13.48 -0.99
CA LEU A 49 9.43 -13.02 -0.83
C LEU A 49 10.34 -14.14 -0.36
N TRP A 50 9.90 -14.95 0.60
CA TRP A 50 10.65 -16.10 1.10
C TRP A 50 10.97 -17.13 0.01
N ASP A 51 9.99 -17.42 -0.85
CA ASP A 51 10.15 -18.40 -1.93
C ASP A 51 10.94 -17.86 -3.13
N SER A 52 10.90 -16.54 -3.36
CA SER A 52 11.43 -15.92 -4.58
C SER A 52 12.82 -15.29 -4.41
N LEU A 53 13.17 -14.84 -3.20
CA LEU A 53 14.41 -14.10 -2.97
C LEU A 53 15.51 -15.00 -2.43
N GLU A 54 16.67 -14.94 -3.06
CA GLU A 54 17.87 -15.54 -2.50
C GLU A 54 18.31 -14.81 -1.22
N ARG A 55 18.89 -15.59 -0.31
CA ARG A 55 19.47 -15.04 0.90
C ARG A 55 20.57 -14.03 0.52
N GLY A 56 20.44 -12.81 1.03
CA GLY A 56 21.45 -11.78 0.81
C GLY A 56 21.25 -10.92 -0.45
N VAL A 57 20.19 -11.13 -1.24
CA VAL A 57 19.86 -10.29 -2.41
C VAL A 57 20.01 -8.79 -2.13
N ASP A 58 20.63 -8.02 -3.01
CA ASP A 58 20.78 -6.58 -2.80
C ASP A 58 19.39 -5.91 -2.87
N PRO A 59 18.97 -5.13 -1.84
CA PRO A 59 17.69 -4.44 -1.86
C PRO A 59 17.44 -3.52 -3.06
N PHE A 60 18.48 -3.01 -3.73
CA PHE A 60 18.33 -2.19 -4.93
C PHE A 60 18.40 -2.96 -6.24
N SER A 61 18.69 -4.26 -6.19
CA SER A 61 18.83 -5.04 -7.41
C SER A 61 17.48 -5.34 -8.08
N PRO A 62 17.47 -5.61 -9.40
CA PRO A 62 16.25 -5.97 -10.13
C PRO A 62 15.55 -7.22 -9.56
N GLU A 63 16.27 -8.11 -8.89
CA GLU A 63 15.76 -9.34 -8.28
C GLU A 63 14.92 -9.10 -7.01
N ASN A 64 15.15 -7.99 -6.28
CA ASN A 64 14.28 -7.65 -5.15
C ASN A 64 12.85 -7.42 -5.65
N LEU A 65 11.84 -7.86 -4.89
CA LEU A 65 10.45 -7.65 -5.27
C LEU A 65 9.87 -6.45 -4.53
N LEU A 66 9.01 -5.68 -5.20
CA LEU A 66 8.10 -4.74 -4.56
C LEU A 66 6.69 -5.29 -4.72
N ILE A 67 6.04 -5.63 -3.61
CA ILE A 67 4.70 -6.24 -3.61
C ILE A 67 3.72 -5.27 -2.97
N ALA A 68 2.76 -4.74 -3.73
CA ALA A 68 1.57 -4.11 -3.16
C ALA A 68 0.54 -5.21 -2.89
N CYS A 69 -0.08 -5.22 -1.71
CA CYS A 69 -0.99 -6.29 -1.31
C CYS A 69 -2.18 -5.82 -0.47
N THR A 70 -3.27 -6.56 -0.59
CA THR A 70 -4.52 -6.35 0.15
C THR A 70 -4.95 -7.60 0.91
N GLY A 71 -5.85 -7.42 1.87
CA GLY A 71 -6.43 -8.52 2.65
C GLY A 71 -7.87 -8.85 2.25
N PRO A 72 -8.44 -9.93 2.80
CA PRO A 72 -9.81 -10.36 2.50
C PRO A 72 -10.88 -9.34 2.91
N LEU A 73 -10.57 -8.47 3.87
CA LEU A 73 -11.49 -7.42 4.32
C LEU A 73 -11.33 -6.09 3.57
N THR A 74 -10.22 -5.89 2.84
CA THR A 74 -9.99 -4.65 2.09
C THR A 74 -11.17 -4.36 1.16
N GLY A 75 -11.63 -3.13 1.01
CA GLY A 75 -12.72 -2.79 0.07
C GLY A 75 -14.09 -3.44 0.37
N THR A 76 -14.27 -4.03 1.56
CA THR A 76 -15.57 -4.55 2.03
C THR A 76 -16.21 -3.57 3.03
N LEU A 77 -17.44 -3.86 3.46
CA LEU A 77 -18.15 -3.12 4.51
C LEU A 77 -17.52 -3.19 5.91
N ALA A 78 -16.47 -3.99 6.11
CA ALA A 78 -15.74 -4.00 7.37
C ALA A 78 -15.19 -2.59 7.70
N PRO A 79 -15.32 -2.10 8.94
CA PRO A 79 -14.82 -0.78 9.30
C PRO A 79 -13.30 -0.69 9.12
N CYS A 80 -12.81 0.46 8.64
CA CYS A 80 -11.40 0.74 8.41
C CYS A 80 -10.69 -0.19 7.40
N SER A 81 -11.43 -0.69 6.40
CA SER A 81 -10.95 -1.60 5.34
C SER A 81 -10.21 -0.93 4.18
N GLY A 82 -9.98 0.40 4.21
CA GLY A 82 -9.35 1.15 3.14
C GLY A 82 -7.82 1.23 3.28
N SER A 83 -7.10 0.12 3.18
CA SER A 83 -5.63 0.15 3.29
C SER A 83 -4.94 -0.80 2.32
N VAL A 84 -3.73 -0.42 1.94
CA VAL A 84 -2.78 -1.20 1.16
C VAL A 84 -1.50 -1.38 1.96
N GLU A 85 -0.86 -2.53 1.80
CA GLU A 85 0.46 -2.81 2.37
C GLU A 85 1.47 -3.03 1.25
N PHE A 86 2.72 -2.66 1.51
CA PHE A 86 3.84 -2.89 0.62
C PHE A 86 4.88 -3.74 1.33
N ALA A 87 5.34 -4.81 0.68
CA ALA A 87 6.35 -5.72 1.19
C ALA A 87 7.51 -5.90 0.20
N PHE A 88 8.73 -5.93 0.74
CA PHE A 88 9.98 -5.96 -0.02
C PHE A 88 11.16 -6.33 0.91
N LYS A 89 12.36 -6.56 0.36
CA LYS A 89 13.58 -6.51 1.17
C LYS A 89 14.01 -5.05 1.37
N SER A 90 14.14 -4.62 2.62
CA SER A 90 14.38 -3.21 2.97
C SER A 90 15.82 -2.78 2.66
N PRO A 91 16.03 -1.65 1.95
CA PRO A 91 17.35 -1.04 1.77
C PRO A 91 17.86 -0.31 3.02
N LEU A 92 16.97 0.01 3.97
CA LEU A 92 17.34 0.67 5.22
C LEU A 92 17.92 -0.33 6.24
N THR A 93 17.29 -1.49 6.38
CA THR A 93 17.60 -2.45 7.44
C THR A 93 18.24 -3.74 6.94
N GLY A 94 18.18 -4.02 5.63
CA GLY A 94 18.69 -5.26 5.03
C GLY A 94 17.84 -6.51 5.30
N ILE A 95 16.72 -6.37 6.01
CA ILE A 95 15.80 -7.46 6.36
C ILE A 95 14.42 -7.26 5.69
N PHE A 96 13.45 -8.09 6.05
CA PHE A 96 12.07 -7.94 5.61
C PHE A 96 11.54 -6.53 5.93
N GLY A 97 11.06 -5.83 4.90
CA GLY A 97 10.43 -4.54 4.99
C GLY A 97 8.93 -4.66 4.72
N GLN A 98 8.14 -4.07 5.61
CA GLN A 98 6.72 -3.87 5.41
C GLN A 98 6.36 -2.43 5.78
N THR A 99 5.43 -1.85 5.04
CA THR A 99 4.87 -0.53 5.30
C THR A 99 3.42 -0.48 4.80
N ARG A 100 2.62 0.40 5.39
CA ARG A 100 1.17 0.49 5.13
C ARG A 100 0.78 1.92 4.84
N ALA A 101 -0.15 2.10 3.91
CA ALA A 101 -0.89 3.34 3.73
C ALA A 101 -2.40 3.06 3.85
N GLY A 102 -3.12 4.00 4.46
CA GLY A 102 -4.58 4.06 4.31
C GLY A 102 -4.97 4.76 3.01
N GLY A 103 -6.26 4.85 2.73
CA GLY A 103 -6.78 5.53 1.54
C GLY A 103 -7.54 4.60 0.61
N SER A 104 -7.70 5.02 -0.64
CA SER A 104 -8.55 4.32 -1.61
C SER A 104 -7.78 3.27 -2.40
N PHE A 105 -6.45 3.31 -2.42
CA PHE A 105 -5.62 2.41 -3.24
C PHE A 105 -5.91 0.92 -3.03
N GLY A 106 -6.00 0.48 -1.77
CA GLY A 106 -6.27 -0.94 -1.47
C GLY A 106 -7.63 -1.39 -2.01
N PRO A 107 -8.74 -0.72 -1.67
CA PRO A 107 -10.04 -0.98 -2.27
C PRO A 107 -10.03 -0.91 -3.81
N ARG A 108 -9.49 0.16 -4.40
CA ARG A 108 -9.43 0.39 -5.85
C ARG A 108 -8.65 -0.70 -6.57
N LEU A 109 -7.55 -1.19 -5.99
CA LEU A 109 -6.82 -2.35 -6.51
C LEU A 109 -7.69 -3.62 -6.55
N LYS A 110 -8.48 -3.85 -5.50
CA LYS A 110 -9.40 -4.99 -5.45
C LYS A 110 -10.56 -4.84 -6.43
N TYR A 111 -11.08 -3.63 -6.59
CA TYR A 111 -12.12 -3.34 -7.58
C TYR A 111 -11.57 -3.38 -9.01
N ALA A 112 -10.27 -3.20 -9.21
CA ALA A 112 -9.58 -3.54 -10.46
C ALA A 112 -9.39 -5.06 -10.66
N GLY A 113 -9.84 -5.87 -9.70
CA GLY A 113 -9.84 -7.32 -9.78
C GLY A 113 -8.54 -8.01 -9.37
N TYR A 114 -7.67 -7.35 -8.60
CA TYR A 114 -6.41 -7.93 -8.10
C TYR A 114 -6.28 -7.80 -6.58
N ASP A 115 -5.68 -8.80 -5.92
CA ASP A 115 -5.31 -8.71 -4.50
C ASP A 115 -3.84 -8.32 -4.30
N PHE A 116 -3.01 -8.51 -5.33
CA PHE A 116 -1.57 -8.25 -5.29
C PHE A 116 -1.09 -7.69 -6.62
N ILE A 117 -0.15 -6.74 -6.54
CA ILE A 117 0.75 -6.38 -7.64
C ILE A 117 2.16 -6.75 -7.21
N ILE A 118 2.83 -7.61 -7.99
CA ILE A 118 4.21 -8.02 -7.75
C ILE A 118 5.07 -7.42 -8.83
N VAL A 119 5.97 -6.50 -8.45
CA VAL A 119 6.90 -5.85 -9.37
C VAL A 119 8.29 -6.44 -9.22
N GLU A 120 8.81 -6.99 -10.31
CA GLU A 120 10.16 -7.54 -10.46
C GLU A 120 10.91 -6.85 -11.60
N GLY A 121 12.23 -7.01 -11.62
CA GLY A 121 13.08 -6.33 -12.59
C GLY A 121 13.19 -4.82 -12.35
N ALA A 122 13.80 -4.13 -13.29
CA ALA A 122 13.92 -2.68 -13.37
C ALA A 122 13.79 -2.25 -14.84
N SER A 123 13.12 -1.13 -15.09
CA SER A 123 12.97 -0.58 -16.44
C SER A 123 14.23 0.19 -16.88
N ASP A 124 14.45 0.31 -18.19
CA ASP A 124 15.53 1.12 -18.80
C ASP A 124 15.19 2.61 -18.87
N LYS A 125 13.99 3.01 -18.48
CA LYS A 125 13.53 4.40 -18.38
C LYS A 125 12.48 4.55 -17.28
N PRO A 126 12.15 5.78 -16.82
CA PRO A 126 11.04 5.97 -15.89
C PRO A 126 9.72 5.50 -16.50
N VAL A 127 8.97 4.71 -15.75
CA VAL A 127 7.66 4.20 -16.15
C VAL A 127 6.65 4.30 -15.01
N TYR A 128 5.36 4.23 -15.33
CA TYR A 128 4.31 3.98 -14.36
C TYR A 128 3.43 2.81 -14.81
N LEU A 129 2.83 2.12 -13.85
CA LEU A 129 1.88 1.04 -14.11
C LEU A 129 0.45 1.60 -13.99
N SER A 130 -0.32 1.51 -15.06
CA SER A 130 -1.77 1.78 -15.04
C SER A 130 -2.52 0.46 -14.93
N VAL A 131 -3.47 0.36 -14.01
CA VAL A 131 -4.34 -0.79 -13.80
C VAL A 131 -5.77 -0.26 -13.66
N VAL A 132 -6.26 0.34 -14.75
CA VAL A 132 -7.59 0.94 -14.87
C VAL A 132 -8.32 0.17 -15.99
N ASP A 133 -9.63 -0.03 -15.84
CA ASP A 133 -10.52 -0.66 -16.84
C ASP A 133 -10.06 -2.04 -17.36
N ASP A 134 -9.66 -2.95 -16.45
CA ASP A 134 -9.21 -4.33 -16.77
C ASP A 134 -8.05 -4.41 -17.80
N SER A 135 -7.34 -3.30 -18.04
CA SER A 135 -6.30 -3.21 -19.07
C SER A 135 -4.97 -2.77 -18.47
N PRO A 136 -4.26 -3.63 -17.71
CA PRO A 136 -3.01 -3.25 -17.09
C PRO A 136 -1.93 -2.97 -18.14
N GLU A 137 -1.21 -1.86 -17.97
CA GLU A 137 -0.18 -1.43 -18.93
C GLU A 137 0.97 -0.66 -18.26
N ILE A 138 2.15 -0.80 -18.85
CA ILE A 138 3.35 -0.05 -18.44
C ILE A 138 3.48 1.15 -19.38
N ARG A 139 3.30 2.36 -18.84
CA ARG A 139 3.37 3.62 -19.59
C ARG A 139 4.65 4.40 -19.25
N ASP A 140 5.07 5.29 -20.17
CA ASP A 140 6.22 6.15 -19.95
C ASP A 140 5.95 7.15 -18.82
N ALA A 141 6.95 7.40 -17.95
CA ALA A 141 6.85 8.37 -16.87
C ALA A 141 8.03 9.36 -16.87
N SER A 142 8.71 9.51 -18.01
CA SER A 142 9.94 10.31 -18.10
C SER A 142 9.66 11.80 -17.86
N HIS A 143 8.49 12.28 -18.27
CA HIS A 143 8.02 13.64 -18.11
C HIS A 143 7.63 14.00 -16.67
N ILE A 144 7.28 13.01 -15.86
CA ILE A 144 6.94 13.17 -14.43
C ILE A 144 8.07 12.76 -13.47
N TRP A 145 9.18 12.24 -13.99
CA TRP A 145 10.37 11.98 -13.19
C TRP A 145 10.98 13.31 -12.70
N GLY A 146 11.26 13.41 -11.40
CA GLY A 146 11.68 14.65 -10.75
C GLY A 146 10.54 15.49 -10.16
N LYS A 147 9.27 15.17 -10.49
CA LYS A 147 8.11 15.87 -9.93
C LYS A 147 7.84 15.48 -8.49
N THR A 148 7.27 16.43 -7.74
CA THR A 148 6.74 16.17 -6.41
C THR A 148 5.56 15.18 -6.48
N VAL A 149 5.20 14.62 -5.34
CA VAL A 149 4.10 13.65 -5.22
C VAL A 149 2.76 14.24 -5.69
N HIS A 150 2.50 15.50 -5.34
CA HIS A 150 1.25 16.18 -5.68
C HIS A 150 1.17 16.41 -7.19
N GLU A 151 2.20 17.04 -7.78
CA GLU A 151 2.28 17.27 -9.22
C GLU A 151 2.19 15.96 -10.03
N ALA A 152 2.88 14.90 -9.59
CA ALA A 152 2.82 13.61 -10.27
C ALA A 152 1.42 12.98 -10.18
N THR A 153 0.76 13.10 -9.02
CA THR A 153 -0.60 12.58 -8.84
C THR A 153 -1.59 13.31 -9.74
N ASP A 154 -1.56 14.64 -9.78
CA ASP A 154 -2.44 15.45 -10.63
C ASP A 154 -2.31 15.05 -12.10
N ILE A 155 -1.07 14.98 -12.60
CA ILE A 155 -0.77 14.60 -13.99
C ILE A 155 -1.27 13.18 -14.29
N LEU A 156 -1.04 12.23 -13.39
CA LEU A 156 -1.43 10.84 -13.60
C LEU A 156 -2.95 10.67 -13.65
N LEU A 157 -3.70 11.36 -12.80
CA LEU A 157 -5.17 11.33 -12.81
C LEU A 157 -5.73 11.92 -14.11
N GLU A 158 -5.14 13.01 -14.62
CA GLU A 158 -5.50 13.59 -15.92
C GLU A 158 -5.18 12.63 -17.08
N GLU A 159 -4.01 11.99 -17.06
CA GLU A 159 -3.55 11.07 -18.13
C GLU A 159 -4.34 9.75 -18.19
N VAL A 160 -4.81 9.24 -17.06
CA VAL A 160 -5.71 8.08 -17.05
C VAL A 160 -7.16 8.48 -17.32
N GLY A 161 -7.49 9.77 -17.26
CA GLY A 161 -8.84 10.28 -17.51
C GLY A 161 -9.84 9.92 -16.40
N ASP A 162 -9.35 9.54 -15.22
CA ASP A 162 -10.17 9.08 -14.10
C ASP A 162 -9.76 9.80 -12.80
N PRO A 163 -10.57 10.78 -12.34
CA PRO A 163 -10.30 11.50 -11.10
C PRO A 163 -10.60 10.67 -9.83
N GLN A 164 -11.21 9.49 -9.95
CA GLN A 164 -11.52 8.58 -8.84
C GLN A 164 -10.45 7.49 -8.65
N ALA A 165 -9.57 7.33 -9.63
CA ALA A 165 -8.44 6.44 -9.56
C ALA A 165 -7.54 6.80 -8.37
N SER A 166 -6.85 5.80 -7.85
CA SER A 166 -5.93 5.97 -6.73
C SER A 166 -4.49 5.80 -7.20
N VAL A 167 -3.61 6.65 -6.69
CA VAL A 167 -2.21 6.73 -7.12
C VAL A 167 -1.30 6.42 -5.95
N ALA A 168 -0.43 5.42 -6.13
CA ALA A 168 0.73 5.18 -5.27
C ALA A 168 2.00 5.61 -6.03
N CYS A 169 2.66 6.68 -5.60
CA CYS A 169 3.82 7.23 -6.31
C CYS A 169 4.99 7.57 -5.38
N ILE A 170 6.15 7.80 -5.99
CA ILE A 170 7.35 8.29 -5.31
C ILE A 170 7.65 9.74 -5.70
N GLY A 171 8.14 10.51 -4.74
CA GLY A 171 8.76 11.82 -5.00
C GLY A 171 10.26 11.70 -5.30
N PRO A 172 10.98 12.84 -5.40
CA PRO A 172 12.41 12.88 -5.70
C PRO A 172 13.29 12.08 -4.71
N GLY A 173 12.83 11.89 -3.47
CA GLY A 173 13.54 11.06 -2.49
C GLY A 173 13.61 9.58 -2.88
N GLY A 174 12.53 9.03 -3.46
CA GLY A 174 12.50 7.66 -3.98
C GLY A 174 13.37 7.52 -5.23
N GLU A 175 13.26 8.47 -6.14
CA GLU A 175 14.06 8.53 -7.38
C GLU A 175 15.57 8.60 -7.11
N LYS A 176 15.97 9.28 -6.03
CA LYS A 176 17.37 9.39 -5.56
C LYS A 176 17.79 8.29 -4.58
N LEU A 177 16.95 7.26 -4.40
CA LEU A 177 17.24 6.09 -3.56
C LEU A 177 17.55 6.41 -2.09
N ILE A 178 16.92 7.45 -1.53
CA ILE A 178 17.05 7.75 -0.09
C ILE A 178 16.51 6.55 0.69
N ARG A 179 17.33 5.92 1.54
CA ARG A 179 17.00 4.63 2.19
C ARG A 179 15.72 4.65 3.04
N TYR A 180 15.23 5.82 3.44
CA TYR A 180 13.96 6.01 4.16
C TYR A 180 12.87 6.67 3.32
N ALA A 181 13.00 6.68 1.98
CA ALA A 181 11.98 7.23 1.10
C ALA A 181 10.67 6.45 1.20
N SER A 182 9.58 7.20 1.25
CA SER A 182 8.20 6.71 1.34
C SER A 182 7.63 6.40 -0.05
N ILE A 183 6.63 5.51 -0.07
CA ILE A 183 5.63 5.49 -1.13
C ILE A 183 4.46 6.34 -0.62
N MET A 184 4.01 7.30 -1.42
CA MET A 184 2.89 8.16 -1.08
C MET A 184 1.67 7.71 -1.85
N VAL A 185 0.53 7.62 -1.16
CA VAL A 185 -0.76 7.23 -1.69
C VAL A 185 -1.70 8.41 -1.57
N ASP A 186 -2.42 8.71 -2.65
CA ASP A 186 -3.45 9.77 -2.69
C ASP A 186 -2.97 11.06 -2.00
N TYR A 187 -1.89 11.65 -2.53
CA TYR A 187 -1.20 12.86 -2.04
C TYR A 187 -0.44 12.70 -0.71
N ASP A 188 -1.14 12.40 0.39
CA ASP A 188 -0.61 12.57 1.76
C ASP A 188 -0.53 11.29 2.59
N ARG A 189 -1.08 10.16 2.12
CA ARG A 189 -1.04 8.90 2.86
C ARG A 189 0.30 8.20 2.63
N ALA A 190 1.16 8.20 3.64
CA ALA A 190 2.49 7.63 3.52
C ALA A 190 2.54 6.15 3.91
N ALA A 191 2.95 5.30 2.98
CA ALA A 191 3.68 4.08 3.28
C ALA A 191 5.14 4.48 3.59
N GLY A 192 5.33 5.00 4.81
CA GLY A 192 6.45 5.88 5.13
C GLY A 192 7.73 5.27 5.70
N ARG A 193 7.78 3.96 5.96
CA ARG A 193 8.94 3.33 6.62
C ARG A 193 9.59 2.26 5.76
N CYS A 194 10.74 1.77 6.23
CA CYS A 194 11.51 0.68 5.64
C CYS A 194 12.12 0.97 4.26
N GLY A 195 11.87 2.12 3.64
CA GLY A 195 12.51 2.51 2.37
C GLY A 195 11.81 2.00 1.12
N GLY A 196 10.50 1.77 1.17
CA GLY A 196 9.73 1.25 0.02
C GLY A 196 9.81 2.16 -1.20
N GLY A 197 9.85 3.48 -0.99
CA GLY A 197 10.00 4.45 -2.07
C GLY A 197 11.34 4.34 -2.79
N ALA A 198 12.41 3.93 -2.10
CA ALA A 198 13.71 3.72 -2.72
C ALA A 198 13.77 2.41 -3.51
N VAL A 199 13.08 1.35 -3.05
CA VAL A 199 12.93 0.11 -3.83
C VAL A 199 12.12 0.38 -5.09
N MET A 200 11.04 1.15 -4.99
CA MET A 200 10.24 1.54 -6.16
C MET A 200 11.08 2.39 -7.14
N GLY A 201 11.88 3.32 -6.63
CA GLY A 201 12.79 4.14 -7.42
C GLY A 201 13.92 3.35 -8.10
N SER A 202 14.51 2.34 -7.45
CA SER A 202 15.58 1.52 -8.06
C SER A 202 15.11 0.72 -9.27
N LYS A 203 13.79 0.49 -9.35
CA LYS A 203 13.12 -0.15 -10.48
C LYS A 203 12.73 0.81 -11.60
N ARG A 204 12.96 2.11 -11.40
CA ARG A 204 12.48 3.23 -12.23
C ARG A 204 10.96 3.24 -12.42
N LEU A 205 10.23 2.74 -11.41
CA LEU A 205 8.78 2.82 -11.34
C LEU A 205 8.40 4.09 -10.61
N LYS A 206 7.82 5.07 -11.30
CA LYS A 206 7.38 6.34 -10.72
C LYS A 206 6.09 6.21 -9.93
N ALA A 207 5.14 5.44 -10.45
CA ALA A 207 3.82 5.27 -9.85
C ALA A 207 3.15 3.95 -10.24
N ILE A 208 2.13 3.61 -9.46
CA ILE A 208 1.09 2.64 -9.79
C ILE A 208 -0.23 3.38 -9.66
N VAL A 209 -1.09 3.29 -10.68
CA VAL A 209 -2.42 3.90 -10.72
C VAL A 209 -3.44 2.78 -10.85
N VAL A 210 -4.45 2.77 -9.98
CA VAL A 210 -5.45 1.69 -9.91
C VAL A 210 -6.87 2.27 -9.86
N ASP A 211 -7.76 1.69 -10.65
CA ASP A 211 -9.21 1.79 -10.45
C ASP A 211 -9.92 0.59 -11.09
N GLY A 212 -11.14 0.33 -10.65
CA GLY A 212 -12.07 -0.60 -11.25
C GLY A 212 -13.41 -0.61 -10.53
N ASP A 213 -14.34 -1.40 -11.04
CA ASP A 213 -15.73 -1.47 -10.59
C ASP A 213 -16.18 -2.89 -10.21
N HIS A 214 -15.25 -3.84 -10.11
CA HIS A 214 -15.56 -5.21 -9.71
C HIS A 214 -16.00 -5.31 -8.25
N ASP A 215 -17.01 -6.13 -7.99
CA ASP A 215 -17.53 -6.39 -6.66
C ASP A 215 -16.63 -7.33 -5.83
N ILE A 216 -16.55 -7.06 -4.53
CA ILE A 216 -15.91 -7.96 -3.55
C ILE A 216 -16.97 -8.64 -2.70
N GLU A 217 -17.24 -9.90 -3.04
CA GLU A 217 -18.31 -10.66 -2.40
C GLU A 217 -17.91 -11.30 -1.07
N ALA A 218 -18.74 -11.13 -0.06
CA ALA A 218 -18.69 -11.92 1.16
C ALA A 218 -19.32 -13.31 0.95
N ALA A 219 -18.76 -14.35 1.58
CA ALA A 219 -19.29 -15.71 1.48
C ALA A 219 -20.71 -15.87 2.02
N LYS A 220 -21.09 -14.95 2.92
CA LYS A 220 -22.39 -14.89 3.58
C LYS A 220 -22.79 -13.41 3.73
N PRO A 221 -23.38 -12.79 2.69
CA PRO A 221 -23.60 -11.34 2.66
C PRO A 221 -24.40 -10.82 3.86
N ASP A 222 -25.52 -11.45 4.20
CA ASP A 222 -26.38 -11.00 5.31
C ASP A 222 -25.68 -11.11 6.66
N GLU A 223 -25.03 -12.25 6.94
CA GLU A 223 -24.26 -12.43 8.18
C GLU A 223 -23.09 -11.45 8.28
N PHE A 224 -22.42 -11.18 7.16
CA PHE A 224 -21.31 -10.23 7.11
C PHE A 224 -21.78 -8.79 7.33
N TYR A 225 -22.93 -8.41 6.77
CA TYR A 225 -23.53 -7.11 6.96
C TYR A 225 -23.87 -6.86 8.43
N GLU A 226 -24.55 -7.81 9.09
CA GLU A 226 -24.86 -7.70 10.52
C GLU A 226 -23.59 -7.59 11.38
N ALA A 227 -22.57 -8.40 11.09
CA ALA A 227 -21.28 -8.33 11.78
C ALA A 227 -20.56 -6.99 11.55
N ALA A 228 -20.63 -6.44 10.33
CA ALA A 228 -20.06 -5.13 10.03
C ALA A 228 -20.79 -4.01 10.79
N LEU A 229 -22.12 -4.08 10.88
CA LEU A 229 -22.91 -3.14 11.70
C LEU A 229 -22.57 -3.23 13.18
N GLU A 230 -22.42 -4.44 13.71
CA GLU A 230 -21.96 -4.66 15.07
C GLU A 230 -20.58 -4.05 15.29
N ALA A 231 -19.63 -4.30 14.39
CA ALA A 231 -18.28 -3.76 14.46
C ALA A 231 -18.27 -2.22 14.39
N ILE A 232 -19.06 -1.61 13.51
CA ILE A 232 -19.21 -0.15 13.42
C ILE A 232 -19.78 0.41 14.73
N LYS A 233 -20.80 -0.24 15.31
CA LYS A 233 -21.35 0.16 16.62
C LYS A 233 -20.33 0.02 17.73
N ALA A 234 -19.47 -1.00 17.70
CA ALA A 234 -18.42 -1.25 18.69
C ALA A 234 -17.26 -0.25 18.59
N VAL A 235 -16.86 0.15 17.37
CA VAL A 235 -15.97 1.31 17.16
C VAL A 235 -16.59 2.56 17.77
N GLY A 236 -17.92 2.64 17.74
CA GLY A 236 -18.71 3.60 18.51
C GLY A 236 -18.58 5.03 18.02
N LYS A 237 -19.10 5.98 18.81
CA LYS A 237 -19.01 7.43 18.52
C LYS A 237 -17.69 8.03 18.98
N GLN A 238 -16.56 7.37 18.70
CA GLN A 238 -15.22 7.90 18.96
C GLN A 238 -14.94 9.23 18.23
N GLY A 239 -15.78 9.59 17.24
CA GLY A 239 -15.78 10.91 16.58
C GLY A 239 -15.98 12.12 17.52
N ARG A 240 -16.34 11.92 18.80
CA ARG A 240 -16.40 12.98 19.82
C ARG A 240 -15.24 12.98 20.82
N GLY A 241 -14.34 12.00 20.75
CA GLY A 241 -13.12 11.97 21.56
C GLY A 241 -11.97 12.76 20.90
N SER A 242 -10.84 12.87 21.59
CA SER A 242 -9.67 13.62 21.12
C SER A 242 -9.24 13.22 19.69
N LEU A 243 -9.21 11.92 19.37
CA LEU A 243 -8.86 11.43 18.04
C LEU A 243 -9.86 11.85 16.94
N GLY A 244 -11.15 11.96 17.27
CA GLY A 244 -12.17 12.39 16.31
C GLY A 244 -12.14 13.90 16.04
N GLN A 245 -11.85 14.70 17.08
CA GLN A 245 -11.84 16.16 16.99
C GLN A 245 -10.51 16.72 16.46
N PHE A 246 -9.39 16.16 16.92
CA PHE A 246 -8.05 16.68 16.66
C PHE A 246 -7.19 15.72 15.85
N GLY A 247 -7.70 14.54 15.48
CA GLY A 247 -6.85 13.51 14.86
C GLY A 247 -5.76 13.03 15.83
N THR A 248 -4.67 12.50 15.27
CA THR A 248 -3.57 11.93 16.07
C THR A 248 -2.81 13.00 16.88
N VAL A 249 -2.82 14.27 16.46
CA VAL A 249 -2.15 15.34 17.19
C VAL A 249 -2.79 15.62 18.55
N GLY A 250 -4.08 15.28 18.74
CA GLY A 250 -4.75 15.37 20.04
C GLY A 250 -4.14 14.49 21.15
N GLY A 251 -3.24 13.57 20.81
CA GLY A 251 -2.45 12.79 21.78
C GLY A 251 -1.12 13.43 22.21
N LEU A 252 -0.69 14.51 21.54
CA LEU A 252 0.63 15.11 21.74
C LEU A 252 0.85 15.59 23.18
N LEU A 253 -0.12 16.31 23.75
CA LEU A 253 -0.02 16.81 25.12
C LEU A 253 0.00 15.69 26.15
N GLY A 254 -0.80 14.64 25.96
CA GLY A 254 -0.77 13.45 26.82
C GLY A 254 0.57 12.72 26.77
N LEU A 255 1.22 12.64 25.60
CA LEU A 255 2.59 12.12 25.48
C LEU A 255 3.61 13.00 26.20
N ASN A 256 3.44 14.32 26.15
CA ASN A 256 4.33 15.23 26.85
C ASN A 256 4.20 15.11 28.37
N GLU A 257 2.97 15.15 28.89
CA GLU A 257 2.67 15.06 30.34
C GLU A 257 3.12 13.72 30.94
N SER A 258 3.04 12.64 30.17
CA SER A 258 3.52 11.31 30.61
C SER A 258 5.04 11.14 30.51
N GLY A 259 5.78 12.16 30.05
CA GLY A 259 7.23 12.07 29.86
C GLY A 259 7.62 11.10 28.75
N ALA A 260 6.84 11.07 27.67
CA ALA A 260 7.01 10.17 26.53
C ALA A 260 7.18 10.89 25.17
N LEU A 261 7.27 12.23 25.14
CA LEU A 261 7.43 13.02 23.91
C LEU A 261 8.91 13.19 23.54
N PRO A 262 9.47 12.45 22.56
CA PRO A 262 10.89 12.48 22.27
C PRO A 262 11.37 13.87 21.87
N THR A 263 12.28 14.44 22.67
CA THR A 263 12.74 15.82 22.52
C THR A 263 14.25 15.84 22.49
N LYS A 264 14.84 16.59 21.54
CA LYS A 264 16.29 16.68 21.30
C LYS A 264 16.94 15.29 21.12
N ASN A 265 16.43 14.49 20.17
CA ASN A 265 16.89 13.12 19.92
C ASN A 265 16.87 12.24 21.19
N PHE A 266 15.72 12.20 21.88
CA PHE A 266 15.49 11.41 23.09
C PHE A 266 16.38 11.76 24.30
N GLN A 267 17.08 12.89 24.31
CA GLN A 267 17.80 13.37 25.50
C GLN A 267 16.84 13.72 26.65
N THR A 268 15.61 14.11 26.30
CA THR A 268 14.50 14.26 27.23
C THR A 268 13.21 13.83 26.53
N CYS A 269 12.19 13.51 27.31
CA CYS A 269 10.87 13.13 26.82
C CYS A 269 9.78 14.15 27.20
N TYR A 270 10.21 15.38 27.49
CA TYR A 270 9.35 16.51 27.81
C TYR A 270 9.81 17.75 27.03
N TYR A 271 8.86 18.45 26.43
CA TYR A 271 9.05 19.71 25.75
C TYR A 271 8.18 20.78 26.40
N GLU A 272 8.80 21.85 26.90
CA GLU A 272 8.14 22.92 27.62
C GLU A 272 7.08 23.64 26.79
N GLU A 273 7.28 23.74 25.46
CA GLU A 273 6.36 24.44 24.56
C GLU A 273 5.44 23.50 23.75
N ALA A 274 5.12 22.31 24.28
CA ALA A 274 4.33 21.32 23.55
C ALA A 274 2.95 21.83 23.08
N GLU A 275 2.33 22.70 23.87
CA GLU A 275 1.06 23.39 23.57
C GLU A 275 1.10 24.28 22.32
N LYS A 276 2.28 24.72 21.88
CA LYS A 276 2.42 25.49 20.64
C LYS A 276 2.45 24.62 19.39
N MET A 277 2.48 23.29 19.55
CA MET A 277 2.56 22.31 18.46
C MET A 277 1.28 21.48 18.29
N SER A 278 0.28 21.63 19.18
CA SER A 278 -0.97 20.85 19.18
C SER A 278 -2.17 21.61 18.67
#